data_AF-A0A958AL80-F1
#
_entry.id   AF-A0A958AL80-F1
#
_cell.length_a   1.000
_cell.length_b   1.000
_cell.length_c   1.000
_cell.angle_alpha   90.00
_cell.angle_beta   90.00
_cell.angle_gamma   90.00
#
_symmetry.space_group_name_H-M   'P 1'
#
loop_
_entity.id
_entity.type
_entity.pdbx_description
1 polymer ?
#
loop_
_entity_poly.entity_id
_entity_poly.type
_entity_poly.pdbx_seq_one_letter_code
_entity_poly.pdbx_strand_id
1 'polypeptide(L)'
;PRIYDELERALAQFYPEATFEIPLFLRYGSWIGGDRDGNPYVTLDVTEEALREQKETILKLYNIETDALYQNLSSAQTRVGYSDELRESIERDFTLVPTDEIEVLERFRLEPYRQKLIMMFRRLRATRAENAERWQNRASRSSTDSPHNARAYRNAQEFLDDLYLVRDSLNAHKGERLARGRLARLIRAVEVFGFHLATLDIRQHADRHRSAMDEIMRHYGLSHDYAQMTEETRS
;
A
#
# COMPACT_ATOMS: atom_id res chain seq x y z
N PRO A 1 -3.77 -10.51 -9.70
CA PRO A 1 -3.24 -10.17 -11.04
C PRO A 1 -3.59 -11.19 -12.14
N ARG A 2 -3.19 -12.48 -12.01
CA ARG A 2 -3.43 -13.49 -13.07
C ARG A 2 -4.89 -13.65 -13.49
N ILE A 3 -5.82 -13.65 -12.53
CA ILE A 3 -7.26 -13.75 -12.82
C ILE A 3 -7.73 -12.55 -13.65
N TYR A 4 -7.22 -11.35 -13.38
CA TYR A 4 -7.50 -10.16 -14.20
C TYR A 4 -6.93 -10.34 -15.61
N ASP A 5 -5.67 -10.75 -15.74
CA ASP A 5 -5.04 -11.00 -17.05
C ASP A 5 -5.81 -12.06 -17.87
N GLU A 6 -6.28 -13.13 -17.22
CA GLU A 6 -7.07 -14.20 -17.85
C GLU A 6 -8.43 -13.68 -18.30
N LEU A 7 -9.09 -12.84 -17.49
CA LEU A 7 -10.35 -12.21 -17.86
C LEU A 7 -10.17 -11.21 -19.02
N GLU A 8 -9.15 -10.35 -18.99
CA GLU A 8 -8.83 -9.41 -20.08
C GLU A 8 -8.59 -10.16 -21.40
N ARG A 9 -7.84 -11.27 -21.36
CA ARG A 9 -7.59 -12.11 -22.53
C ARG A 9 -8.86 -12.79 -23.04
N ALA A 10 -9.67 -13.35 -22.15
CA ALA A 10 -10.92 -14.00 -22.54
C ALA A 10 -11.89 -12.99 -23.19
N LEU A 11 -12.04 -11.79 -22.61
CA LEU A 11 -12.88 -10.74 -23.18
C LEU A 11 -12.37 -10.31 -24.56
N ALA A 12 -11.07 -10.06 -24.72
CA ALA A 12 -10.49 -9.71 -26.01
C ALA A 12 -10.66 -10.83 -27.07
N GLN A 13 -10.63 -12.09 -26.66
CA GLN A 13 -10.80 -13.24 -27.55
C GLN A 13 -12.24 -13.40 -28.03
N PHE A 14 -13.22 -13.30 -27.13
CA PHE A 14 -14.63 -13.56 -27.44
C PHE A 14 -15.39 -12.32 -27.91
N TYR A 15 -14.89 -11.12 -27.61
CA TYR A 15 -15.52 -9.84 -27.94
C TYR A 15 -14.48 -8.85 -28.51
N PRO A 16 -13.86 -9.14 -29.67
CA PRO A 16 -12.73 -8.37 -30.20
C PRO A 16 -13.06 -6.92 -30.59
N GLU A 17 -14.33 -6.63 -30.89
CA GLU A 17 -14.81 -5.30 -31.26
C GLU A 17 -15.19 -4.43 -30.05
N ALA A 18 -15.17 -5.00 -28.83
CA ALA A 18 -15.55 -4.32 -27.61
C ALA A 18 -14.34 -4.07 -26.71
N THR A 19 -14.26 -2.86 -26.16
CA THR A 19 -13.27 -2.51 -25.14
C THR A 19 -13.93 -2.61 -23.76
N PHE A 20 -13.30 -3.36 -22.86
CA PHE A 20 -13.78 -3.51 -21.48
C PHE A 20 -12.83 -2.82 -20.52
N GLU A 21 -13.39 -1.97 -19.65
CA GLU A 21 -12.71 -1.53 -18.44
C GLU A 21 -13.10 -2.50 -17.32
N ILE A 22 -12.14 -3.28 -16.83
CA ILE A 22 -12.41 -4.27 -15.78
C ILE A 22 -12.29 -3.58 -14.42
N PRO A 23 -13.39 -3.47 -13.65
CA PRO A 23 -13.33 -2.90 -12.32
C PRO A 23 -12.56 -3.82 -11.37
N LEU A 24 -12.05 -3.27 -10.26
CA LEU A 24 -11.46 -4.07 -9.20
C LEU A 24 -12.57 -4.87 -8.47
N PHE A 25 -12.74 -6.13 -8.87
CA PHE A 25 -13.79 -7.01 -8.35
C PHE A 25 -13.31 -7.97 -7.24
N LEU A 26 -12.01 -8.20 -7.13
CA LEU A 26 -11.43 -9.02 -6.06
C LEU A 26 -10.96 -8.14 -4.90
N ARG A 27 -11.39 -8.47 -3.69
CA ARG A 27 -10.93 -7.90 -2.42
C ARG A 27 -10.71 -9.03 -1.43
N TYR A 28 -9.78 -8.83 -0.51
CA TYR A 28 -9.44 -9.83 0.51
C TYR A 28 -9.75 -9.25 1.89
N GLY A 29 -10.42 -10.06 2.72
CA GLY A 29 -10.66 -9.81 4.13
C GLY A 29 -9.91 -10.83 4.99
N SER A 30 -9.59 -10.46 6.22
CA SER A 30 -8.98 -11.34 7.22
C SER A 30 -9.61 -11.09 8.59
N TRP A 31 -9.78 -12.16 9.36
CA TRP A 31 -10.19 -12.10 10.77
C TRP A 31 -9.02 -12.35 11.73
N ILE A 32 -7.87 -12.76 11.21
CA ILE A 32 -6.71 -13.15 12.01
C ILE A 32 -6.13 -11.90 12.69
N GLY A 33 -6.21 -11.88 14.02
CA GLY A 33 -5.82 -10.74 14.85
C GLY A 33 -6.91 -9.69 15.03
N GLY A 34 -8.09 -9.86 14.41
CA GLY A 34 -9.22 -8.94 14.52
C GLY A 34 -10.44 -9.51 15.26
N ASP A 35 -10.69 -10.82 15.13
CA ASP A 35 -11.79 -11.51 15.82
C ASP A 35 -11.44 -11.82 17.27
N ARG A 36 -12.09 -11.12 18.19
CA ARG A 36 -11.93 -11.26 19.65
C ARG A 36 -13.21 -11.75 20.33
N ASP A 37 -14.20 -12.19 19.55
CA ASP A 37 -15.45 -12.75 20.06
C ASP A 37 -15.17 -14.08 20.78
N GLY A 38 -15.37 -14.11 22.10
CA GLY A 38 -15.05 -15.27 22.93
C GLY A 38 -13.55 -15.59 23.09
N ASN A 39 -12.65 -14.77 22.54
CA ASN A 39 -11.20 -15.01 22.58
C ASN A 39 -10.45 -13.85 23.27
N PRO A 40 -10.12 -13.98 24.57
CA PRO A 40 -9.44 -12.92 25.31
C PRO A 40 -7.97 -12.72 24.90
N TYR A 41 -7.39 -13.65 24.12
CA TYR A 41 -6.00 -13.54 23.68
C TYR A 41 -5.80 -12.60 22.48
N VAL A 42 -6.89 -12.20 21.79
CA VAL A 42 -6.83 -11.21 20.71
C VAL A 42 -6.91 -9.80 21.32
N THR A 43 -5.76 -9.35 21.81
CA THR A 43 -5.58 -8.04 22.44
C THR A 43 -5.35 -6.93 21.40
N LEU A 44 -5.28 -5.67 21.85
CA LEU A 44 -4.87 -4.55 21.01
C LEU A 44 -3.49 -4.77 20.39
N ASP A 45 -2.53 -5.29 21.16
CA ASP A 45 -1.17 -5.57 20.67
C ASP A 45 -1.16 -6.62 19.56
N VAL A 46 -1.99 -7.67 19.69
CA VAL A 46 -2.13 -8.71 18.66
C VAL A 46 -2.76 -8.15 17.38
N THR A 47 -3.78 -7.30 17.52
CA THR A 47 -4.39 -6.61 16.37
C THR A 47 -3.39 -5.69 15.67
N GLU A 48 -2.60 -4.93 16.43
CA GLU A 48 -1.55 -4.07 15.88
C GLU A 48 -0.48 -4.89 15.14
N GLU A 49 -0.03 -5.99 15.74
CA GLU A 49 0.94 -6.90 15.14
C GLU A 49 0.40 -7.50 13.83
N ALA A 50 -0.85 -7.95 13.80
CA ALA A 50 -1.48 -8.47 12.58
C ALA A 50 -1.52 -7.45 11.45
N LEU A 51 -1.91 -6.20 11.73
CA LEU A 51 -1.91 -5.11 10.75
C LEU A 51 -0.50 -4.80 10.22
N ARG A 52 0.49 -4.77 11.13
CA ARG A 52 1.89 -4.50 10.76
C ARG A 52 2.48 -5.62 9.93
N GLU A 53 2.22 -6.88 10.25
CA GLU A 53 2.70 -8.04 9.49
C GLU A 53 2.06 -8.10 8.10
N GLN A 54 0.76 -7.79 7.98
CA GLN A 54 0.10 -7.66 6.67
C GLN A 54 0.75 -6.58 5.81
N LYS A 55 0.95 -5.37 6.35
CA LYS A 55 1.61 -4.26 5.67
C LYS A 55 3.07 -4.58 5.31
N GLU A 56 3.83 -5.19 6.22
CA GLU A 56 5.22 -5.59 5.98
C GLU A 56 5.33 -6.64 4.88
N THR A 57 4.43 -7.63 4.90
CA THR A 57 4.38 -8.69 3.89
C THR A 57 4.16 -8.13 2.49
N ILE A 58 3.17 -7.26 2.32
CA ILE A 58 2.88 -6.69 1.00
C ILE A 58 3.95 -5.71 0.52
N LEU A 59 4.51 -4.88 1.41
CA LEU A 59 5.61 -3.98 1.07
C LEU A 59 6.89 -4.74 0.70
N LYS A 60 7.20 -5.86 1.38
CA LYS A 60 8.30 -6.77 0.99
C LYS A 60 8.10 -7.29 -0.43
N LEU A 61 6.90 -7.74 -0.77
CA LEU A 61 6.57 -8.22 -2.11
C LEU A 61 6.74 -7.10 -3.16
N TYR A 62 6.29 -5.87 -2.88
CA TYR A 62 6.50 -4.75 -3.79
C TYR A 62 7.97 -4.38 -3.95
N ASN A 63 8.79 -4.47 -2.90
CA ASN A 63 10.24 -4.30 -3.03
C ASN A 63 10.86 -5.34 -3.98
N ILE A 64 10.48 -6.61 -3.82
CA ILE A 64 10.96 -7.71 -4.68
C ILE A 64 10.54 -7.48 -6.14
N GLU A 65 9.28 -7.11 -6.38
CA GLU A 65 8.78 -6.89 -7.73
C GLU A 65 9.37 -5.62 -8.38
N THR A 66 9.63 -4.58 -7.60
CA THR A 66 10.31 -3.35 -8.08
C THR A 66 11.77 -3.63 -8.44
N ASP A 67 12.49 -4.44 -7.65
CA ASP A 67 13.84 -4.88 -7.99
C ASP A 67 13.85 -5.77 -9.25
N ALA A 68 12.88 -6.68 -9.38
CA ALA A 68 12.72 -7.47 -10.59
C ALA A 68 12.41 -6.60 -11.82
N LEU A 69 11.66 -5.51 -11.68
CA LEU A 69 11.46 -4.53 -12.76
C LEU A 69 12.77 -3.82 -13.13
N TYR A 70 13.55 -3.42 -12.13
CA TYR A 70 14.86 -2.81 -12.31
C TYR A 70 15.79 -3.69 -13.17
N GLN A 71 15.84 -5.00 -12.89
CA GLN A 71 16.66 -5.94 -13.66
C GLN A 71 16.18 -6.09 -15.12
N ASN A 72 14.87 -6.01 -15.36
CA ASN A 72 14.28 -6.19 -16.70
C ASN A 72 14.33 -4.94 -17.57
N LEU A 73 14.25 -3.74 -16.97
CA LEU A 73 14.32 -2.46 -17.68
C LEU A 73 15.75 -2.04 -18.00
N SER A 74 16.72 -2.87 -17.62
CA SER A 74 18.14 -2.62 -17.80
C SER A 74 18.57 -2.49 -19.28
N SER A 75 17.90 -3.19 -20.18
CA SER A 75 18.30 -3.27 -21.59
C SER A 75 17.73 -2.16 -22.49
N ALA A 76 16.97 -1.19 -21.95
CA ALA A 76 16.29 -0.16 -22.74
C ALA A 76 17.21 0.99 -23.21
N GLN A 77 18.47 1.02 -22.73
CA GLN A 77 19.44 2.04 -23.10
C GLN A 77 19.95 1.83 -24.53
N THR A 78 19.34 2.56 -25.47
CA THR A 78 19.93 3.12 -26.72
C THR A 78 18.83 3.56 -27.70
N ARG A 79 17.63 2.99 -27.54
CA ARG A 79 16.44 3.09 -28.40
C ARG A 79 15.58 4.36 -28.38
N VAL A 80 15.14 4.69 -27.17
CA VAL A 80 13.80 5.25 -26.92
C VAL A 80 13.82 6.29 -25.82
N GLY A 81 13.06 7.35 -26.03
CA GLY A 81 12.98 8.48 -25.11
C GLY A 81 12.21 8.17 -23.81
N TYR A 82 11.95 9.24 -23.06
CA TYR A 82 11.16 9.22 -21.84
C TYR A 82 10.44 10.56 -21.71
N SER A 83 9.32 10.57 -20.99
CA SER A 83 8.49 11.76 -20.80
C SER A 83 9.17 12.79 -19.89
N ASP A 84 8.89 14.07 -20.09
CA ASP A 84 9.34 15.15 -19.19
C ASP A 84 8.82 14.98 -17.76
N GLU A 85 7.60 14.46 -17.60
CA GLU A 85 6.99 14.18 -16.30
C GLU A 85 7.81 13.15 -15.50
N LEU A 86 8.38 12.15 -16.18
CA LEU A 86 9.28 11.17 -15.57
C LEU A 86 10.60 11.83 -15.13
N ARG A 87 11.15 12.71 -15.98
CA ARG A 87 12.36 13.48 -15.68
C ARG A 87 12.18 14.33 -14.42
N GLU A 88 11.10 15.11 -14.37
CA GLU A 88 10.79 15.97 -13.23
C GLU A 88 10.53 15.17 -11.95
N SER A 89 9.89 14.00 -12.06
CA SER A 89 9.68 13.10 -10.92
C SER A 89 11.01 12.56 -10.38
N ILE A 90 11.95 12.25 -11.26
CA ILE A 90 13.31 11.85 -10.87
C ILE A 90 14.03 12.99 -10.16
N GLU A 91 13.97 14.22 -10.70
CA GLU A 91 14.56 15.41 -10.08
C GLU A 91 13.98 15.69 -8.69
N ARG A 92 12.67 15.53 -8.51
CA ARG A 92 12.02 15.62 -7.18
C ARG A 92 12.52 14.54 -6.22
N ASP A 93 12.57 13.28 -6.66
CA ASP A 93 13.04 12.18 -5.82
C ASP A 93 14.50 12.37 -5.40
N PHE A 94 15.36 12.95 -6.25
CA PHE A 94 16.75 13.26 -5.91
C PHE A 94 16.89 14.17 -4.69
N THR A 95 15.93 15.07 -4.43
CA THR A 95 15.93 15.93 -3.23
C THR A 95 15.76 15.13 -1.92
N LEU A 96 15.28 13.89 -2.03
CA LEU A 96 15.06 12.97 -0.90
C LEU A 96 16.19 11.93 -0.74
N VAL A 97 17.20 11.96 -1.63
CA VAL A 97 18.29 10.98 -1.64
C VAL A 97 19.46 11.49 -0.79
N PRO A 98 19.93 10.71 0.20
CA PRO A 98 21.14 11.02 0.94
C PRO A 98 22.37 11.20 0.04
N THR A 99 23.28 12.11 0.38
CA THR A 99 24.44 12.45 -0.49
C THR A 99 25.32 11.25 -0.85
N ASP A 100 25.52 10.33 0.10
CA ASP A 100 26.30 9.10 -0.06
C ASP A 100 25.64 8.08 -1.00
N GLU A 101 24.36 8.27 -1.29
CA GLU A 101 23.57 7.40 -2.16
C GLU A 101 23.49 7.90 -3.61
N ILE A 102 23.89 9.16 -3.88
CA ILE A 102 23.81 9.81 -5.20
C ILE A 102 24.72 9.14 -6.22
N GLU A 103 25.92 8.72 -5.81
CA GLU A 103 26.90 8.10 -6.73
C GLU A 103 26.32 6.87 -7.44
N VAL A 104 25.49 6.08 -6.73
CA VAL A 104 24.82 4.91 -7.32
C VAL A 104 23.86 5.32 -8.44
N LEU A 105 23.13 6.44 -8.27
CA LEU A 105 22.18 6.93 -9.26
C LEU A 105 22.88 7.59 -10.46
N GLU A 106 24.01 8.27 -10.22
CA GLU A 106 24.83 8.89 -11.27
C GLU A 106 25.42 7.87 -12.26
N ARG A 107 25.77 6.67 -11.78
CA ARG A 107 26.19 5.55 -12.64
C ARG A 107 25.15 5.18 -13.69
N PHE A 108 23.88 5.51 -13.43
CA PHE A 108 22.74 5.22 -14.28
C PHE A 108 22.10 6.50 -14.86
N ARG A 109 22.83 7.61 -14.95
CA ARG A 109 22.29 8.91 -15.45
C ARG A 109 21.65 8.88 -16.84
N LEU A 110 22.03 7.90 -17.67
CA LEU A 110 21.46 7.68 -19.00
C LEU A 110 20.31 6.65 -18.97
N GLU A 111 19.84 6.24 -17.80
CA GLU A 111 18.82 5.20 -17.56
C GLU A 111 17.67 5.70 -16.67
N PRO A 112 16.86 6.67 -17.13
CA PRO A 112 15.88 7.33 -16.28
C PRO A 112 14.88 6.36 -15.62
N TYR A 113 14.38 5.37 -16.34
CA TYR A 113 13.52 4.32 -15.76
C TYR A 113 14.21 3.55 -14.63
N ARG A 114 15.50 3.26 -14.79
CA ARG A 114 16.28 2.54 -13.79
C ARG A 114 16.54 3.40 -12.55
N GLN A 115 16.89 4.67 -12.75
CA GLN A 115 17.03 5.63 -11.65
C GLN A 115 15.72 5.72 -10.87
N LYS A 116 14.58 5.89 -11.56
CA LYS A 116 13.26 5.95 -10.93
C LYS A 116 12.98 4.69 -10.12
N LEU A 117 13.21 3.50 -10.67
CA LEU A 117 12.97 2.23 -9.96
C LEU A 117 13.88 2.03 -8.74
N ILE A 118 15.15 2.43 -8.80
CA ILE A 118 16.04 2.42 -7.62
C ILE A 118 15.45 3.33 -6.53
N MET A 119 14.99 4.53 -6.90
CA MET A 119 14.40 5.46 -5.94
C MET A 119 13.10 4.90 -5.35
N MET A 120 12.18 4.40 -6.17
CA MET A 120 10.95 3.72 -5.72
C MET A 120 11.25 2.56 -4.76
N PHE A 121 12.25 1.72 -5.07
CA PHE A 121 12.69 0.64 -4.21
C PHE A 121 13.16 1.14 -2.84
N ARG A 122 13.95 2.22 -2.81
CA ARG A 122 14.45 2.83 -1.56
C ARG A 122 13.34 3.55 -0.78
N ARG A 123 12.37 4.17 -1.45
CA ARG A 123 11.16 4.75 -0.84
C ARG A 123 10.28 3.66 -0.19
N LEU A 124 10.10 2.51 -0.84
CA LEU A 124 9.43 1.34 -0.25
C LEU A 124 10.19 0.82 1.00
N ARG A 125 11.53 0.77 0.96
CA ARG A 125 12.34 0.38 2.13
C ARG A 125 12.16 1.36 3.30
N ALA A 126 12.13 2.67 3.02
CA ALA A 126 11.84 3.68 4.03
C ALA A 126 10.43 3.49 4.64
N THR A 127 9.43 3.22 3.78
CA THR A 127 8.03 2.94 4.20
C THR A 127 7.93 1.70 5.11
N ARG A 128 8.73 0.66 4.84
CA ARG A 128 8.84 -0.53 5.69
C ARG A 128 9.51 -0.23 7.04
N ALA A 129 10.56 0.58 7.03
CA ALA A 129 11.23 1.00 8.27
C ALA A 129 10.25 1.74 9.20
N GLU A 130 9.37 2.59 8.65
CA GLU A 130 8.30 3.21 9.44
C GLU A 130 7.28 2.21 9.98
N ASN A 131 6.90 1.20 9.16
CA ASN A 131 5.98 0.15 9.58
C ASN A 131 6.55 -0.73 10.70
N ALA A 132 7.87 -0.81 10.86
CA ALA A 132 8.52 -1.54 11.93
C ALA A 132 8.31 -0.91 13.32
N GLU A 133 7.87 0.35 13.38
CA GLU A 133 7.57 1.01 14.65
C GLU A 133 6.13 0.73 15.12
N ARG A 134 5.98 0.48 16.41
CA ARG A 134 4.66 0.32 17.05
C ARG A 134 3.90 1.64 17.07
N TRP A 135 2.57 1.57 16.95
CA TRP A 135 1.70 2.75 17.02
C TRP A 135 1.82 3.46 18.38
N GLN A 136 1.91 2.73 19.49
CA GLN A 136 2.07 3.33 20.83
C GLN A 136 3.33 4.19 20.92
N ASN A 137 4.43 3.75 20.31
CA ASN A 137 5.69 4.49 20.28
C ASN A 137 5.57 5.76 19.43
N ARG A 138 4.87 5.69 18.30
CA ARG A 138 4.56 6.87 17.47
C ARG A 138 3.63 7.85 18.19
N ALA A 139 2.60 7.36 18.86
CA ALA A 139 1.60 8.19 19.57
C ALA A 139 2.20 8.90 20.79
N SER A 140 3.26 8.33 21.38
CA SER A 140 3.96 8.91 22.53
C SER A 140 4.98 9.99 22.13
N ARG A 141 5.29 10.16 20.83
CA ARG A 141 6.17 11.23 20.36
C ARG A 141 5.40 12.55 20.31
N SER A 142 6.07 13.65 20.68
CA SER A 142 5.56 15.00 20.39
C SER A 142 5.24 15.11 18.90
N SER A 143 4.21 15.88 18.55
CA SER A 143 3.85 16.17 17.15
C SER A 143 5.00 16.80 16.35
N THR A 144 6.04 17.30 17.02
CA THR A 144 7.28 17.84 16.44
C THR A 144 8.39 16.79 16.21
N ASP A 145 8.34 15.64 16.87
CA ASP A 145 9.48 14.71 17.00
C ASP A 145 9.36 13.44 16.14
N SER A 146 8.22 13.25 15.46
CA SER A 146 8.02 12.11 14.57
C SER A 146 7.69 12.57 13.15
N PRO A 147 8.58 13.30 12.46
CA PRO A 147 8.36 13.58 11.06
C PRO A 147 8.32 12.25 10.33
N HIS A 148 7.22 12.03 9.60
CA HIS A 148 7.18 11.10 8.47
C HIS A 148 8.53 11.17 7.75
N ASN A 149 9.19 10.03 7.55
CA ASN A 149 10.41 9.96 6.77
C ASN A 149 10.07 10.51 5.38
N ALA A 150 10.61 11.67 5.03
CA ALA A 150 10.29 12.36 3.79
C ALA A 150 10.49 11.49 2.54
N ARG A 151 11.31 10.44 2.65
CA ARG A 151 11.54 9.44 1.61
C ARG A 151 10.46 8.36 1.54
N ALA A 152 9.79 8.03 2.63
CA ALA A 152 8.76 7.00 2.65
C ALA A 152 7.52 7.44 1.85
N TYR A 153 6.85 6.47 1.22
CA TYR A 153 5.53 6.69 0.63
C TYR A 153 4.51 6.93 1.74
N ARG A 154 3.72 8.00 1.63
CA ARG A 154 2.66 8.32 2.60
C ARG A 154 1.51 7.31 2.52
N ASN A 155 1.26 6.77 1.34
CA ASN A 155 0.19 5.81 1.08
C ASN A 155 0.46 5.00 -0.19
N ALA A 156 -0.39 4.01 -0.47
CA ALA A 156 -0.28 3.17 -1.64
C ALA A 156 -0.54 3.93 -2.96
N GLN A 157 -1.33 5.00 -2.93
CA GLN A 157 -1.64 5.80 -4.12
C GLN A 157 -0.38 6.47 -4.66
N GLU A 158 0.48 7.03 -3.80
CA GLU A 158 1.74 7.63 -4.27
C GLU A 158 2.67 6.63 -4.96
N PHE A 159 2.73 5.39 -4.46
CA PHE A 159 3.49 4.33 -5.11
C PHE A 159 2.85 3.91 -6.43
N LEU A 160 1.52 3.84 -6.47
CA LEU A 160 0.76 3.54 -7.68
C LEU A 160 0.94 4.64 -8.75
N ASP A 161 0.95 5.91 -8.36
CA ASP A 161 1.17 7.05 -9.24
C ASP A 161 2.56 6.99 -9.87
N ASP A 162 3.60 6.62 -9.10
CA ASP A 162 4.94 6.38 -9.64
C ASP A 162 4.96 5.23 -10.65
N LEU A 163 4.24 4.14 -10.40
CA LEU A 163 4.13 3.01 -11.33
C LEU A 163 3.39 3.41 -12.61
N TYR A 164 2.33 4.21 -12.50
CA TYR A 164 1.61 4.76 -13.66
C TYR A 164 2.47 5.69 -14.48
N LEU A 165 3.24 6.57 -13.84
CA LEU A 165 4.19 7.43 -14.53
C LEU A 165 5.20 6.63 -15.36
N VAL A 166 5.75 5.56 -14.79
CA VAL A 166 6.65 4.65 -15.52
C VAL A 166 5.93 3.98 -16.69
N ARG A 167 4.69 3.48 -16.48
CA ARG A 167 3.88 2.83 -17.52
C ARG A 167 3.59 3.78 -18.67
N ASP A 168 3.16 4.99 -18.37
CA ASP A 168 2.68 5.96 -19.36
C ASP A 168 3.86 6.48 -20.19
N SER A 169 5.00 6.76 -19.54
CA SER A 169 6.24 7.09 -20.23
C SER A 169 6.70 5.94 -21.15
N LEU A 170 6.64 4.68 -20.69
CA LEU A 170 6.98 3.53 -21.55
C LEU A 170 6.05 3.42 -22.76
N ASN A 171 4.73 3.57 -22.57
CA ASN A 171 3.75 3.51 -23.66
C ASN A 171 3.97 4.62 -24.69
N ALA A 172 4.33 5.83 -24.26
CA ALA A 172 4.63 6.95 -25.15
C ALA A 172 5.94 6.77 -25.95
N HIS A 173 6.84 5.88 -25.48
CA HIS A 173 8.18 5.71 -26.02
C HIS A 173 8.47 4.26 -26.40
N LYS A 174 7.57 3.62 -27.17
CA LYS A 174 7.72 2.27 -27.77
C LYS A 174 8.11 1.17 -26.78
N GLY A 175 7.71 1.32 -25.51
CA GLY A 175 7.96 0.41 -24.40
C GLY A 175 6.72 -0.42 -24.01
N GLU A 176 5.73 -0.54 -24.89
CA GLU A 176 4.42 -1.15 -24.61
C GLU A 176 4.54 -2.60 -24.13
N ARG A 177 5.52 -3.35 -24.66
CA ARG A 177 5.79 -4.74 -24.24
C ARG A 177 6.24 -4.80 -22.77
N LEU A 178 7.02 -3.82 -22.30
CA LEU A 178 7.47 -3.74 -20.92
C LEU A 178 6.33 -3.26 -20.02
N ALA A 179 5.54 -2.29 -20.49
CA ALA A 179 4.38 -1.75 -19.78
C ALA A 179 3.31 -2.82 -19.51
N ARG A 180 2.99 -3.69 -20.49
CA ARG A 180 1.99 -4.77 -20.38
C ARG A 180 2.48 -6.02 -19.62
N GLY A 181 3.74 -6.06 -19.23
CA GLY A 181 4.38 -7.24 -18.67
C GLY A 181 4.32 -7.31 -17.15
N ARG A 182 5.49 -7.30 -16.51
CA ARG A 182 5.61 -7.31 -15.05
C ARG A 182 5.06 -6.03 -14.41
N LEU A 183 5.18 -4.89 -15.10
CA LEU A 183 4.72 -3.61 -14.59
C LEU A 183 3.19 -3.59 -14.42
N ALA A 184 2.43 -3.97 -15.45
CA ALA A 184 0.98 -4.10 -15.35
C ALA A 184 0.53 -5.02 -14.21
N ARG A 185 1.23 -6.15 -14.01
CA ARG A 185 0.92 -7.08 -12.90
C ARG A 185 1.18 -6.48 -11.53
N LEU A 186 2.26 -5.70 -11.37
CA LEU A 186 2.56 -4.98 -10.14
C LEU A 186 1.53 -3.87 -9.87
N ILE A 187 1.20 -3.06 -10.88
CA ILE A 187 0.13 -2.06 -10.82
C ILE A 187 -1.16 -2.72 -10.32
N ARG A 188 -1.60 -3.80 -10.96
CA ARG A 188 -2.81 -4.52 -10.57
C ARG A 188 -2.74 -5.08 -9.16
N ALA A 189 -1.56 -5.51 -8.71
CA ALA A 189 -1.38 -5.95 -7.33
C ALA A 189 -1.58 -4.79 -6.35
N VAL A 190 -0.98 -3.62 -6.61
CA VAL A 190 -1.11 -2.43 -5.76
C VAL A 190 -2.56 -1.93 -5.71
N GLU A 191 -3.26 -1.92 -6.85
CA GLU A 191 -4.68 -1.57 -6.90
C GLU A 191 -5.57 -2.47 -6.02
N VAL A 192 -5.30 -3.78 -6.02
CA VAL A 192 -6.10 -4.77 -5.28
C VAL A 192 -5.76 -4.80 -3.80
N PHE A 193 -4.46 -4.76 -3.46
CA PHE A 193 -3.98 -5.03 -2.10
C PHE A 193 -3.58 -3.77 -1.32
N GLY A 194 -3.34 -2.66 -2.01
CA GLY A 194 -2.80 -1.44 -1.41
C GLY A 194 -1.56 -1.72 -0.56
N PHE A 195 -1.43 -1.00 0.56
CA PHE A 195 -0.38 -1.23 1.58
C PHE A 195 -0.89 -2.04 2.78
N HIS A 196 -2.05 -2.67 2.68
CA HIS A 196 -2.67 -3.36 3.80
C HIS A 196 -2.89 -4.86 3.55
N LEU A 197 -2.63 -5.38 2.35
CA LEU A 197 -2.79 -6.78 1.94
C LEU A 197 -4.25 -7.27 1.97
N ALA A 198 -4.90 -7.25 3.13
CA ALA A 198 -6.30 -7.62 3.30
C ALA A 198 -6.94 -6.65 4.30
N THR A 199 -8.24 -6.39 4.16
CA THR A 199 -8.98 -5.63 5.18
C THR A 199 -9.09 -6.50 6.43
N LEU A 200 -8.74 -5.95 7.60
CA LEU A 200 -8.88 -6.65 8.87
C LEU A 200 -10.25 -6.34 9.48
N ASP A 201 -11.07 -7.36 9.66
CA ASP A 201 -12.37 -7.21 10.32
C ASP A 201 -12.20 -7.29 11.84
N ILE A 202 -12.78 -6.33 12.56
CA ILE A 202 -12.83 -6.34 14.02
C ILE A 202 -14.19 -6.85 14.47
N ARG A 203 -14.19 -7.90 15.29
CA ARG A 203 -15.42 -8.52 15.80
C ARG A 203 -15.37 -8.64 17.33
N GLN A 204 -16.45 -8.22 17.98
CA GLN A 204 -16.60 -8.26 19.43
C GLN A 204 -18.05 -8.55 19.83
N HIS A 205 -18.24 -9.27 20.94
CA HIS A 205 -19.56 -9.58 21.47
C HIS A 205 -20.27 -8.30 21.96
N ALA A 206 -21.56 -8.15 21.61
CA ALA A 206 -22.36 -6.96 21.91
C ALA A 206 -22.35 -6.56 23.39
N ASP A 207 -22.35 -7.55 24.30
CA ASP A 207 -22.31 -7.31 25.74
C ASP A 207 -21.07 -6.53 26.20
N ARG A 208 -19.92 -6.68 25.53
CA ARG A 208 -18.71 -5.91 25.86
C ARG A 208 -18.90 -4.42 25.58
N HIS A 209 -19.57 -4.07 24.48
CA HIS A 209 -19.92 -2.69 24.18
C HIS A 209 -20.93 -2.14 25.19
N ARG A 210 -21.93 -2.96 25.57
CA ARG A 210 -22.93 -2.58 26.57
C ARG A 210 -22.31 -2.31 27.94
N SER A 211 -21.42 -3.18 28.40
CA SER A 211 -20.70 -2.98 29.66
C SER A 211 -19.83 -1.72 29.64
N ALA A 212 -19.13 -1.44 28.54
CA ALA A 212 -18.33 -0.23 28.42
C ALA A 212 -19.20 1.04 28.48
N MET A 213 -20.35 1.05 27.79
CA MET A 213 -21.29 2.18 27.85
C MET A 213 -21.89 2.37 29.25
N ASP A 214 -22.23 1.29 29.94
CA ASP A 214 -22.75 1.31 31.31
C ASP A 214 -21.73 1.90 32.31
N GLU A 215 -20.44 1.57 32.14
CA GLU A 215 -19.36 2.18 32.92
C GLU A 215 -19.23 3.70 32.66
N ILE A 216 -19.24 4.11 31.39
CA ILE A 216 -19.16 5.53 30.99
C ILE A 216 -20.36 6.31 31.55
N MET A 217 -21.57 5.83 31.36
CA MET A 217 -22.80 6.49 31.80
C MET A 217 -22.85 6.65 33.32
N ARG A 218 -22.42 5.63 34.06
CA ARG A 218 -22.29 5.68 35.52
C ARG A 218 -21.27 6.72 35.96
N HIS A 219 -20.10 6.76 35.31
CA HIS A 219 -19.02 7.68 35.66
C HIS A 219 -19.46 9.15 35.54
N TYR A 220 -20.22 9.49 34.49
CA TYR A 220 -20.73 10.84 34.27
C TYR A 220 -22.08 11.11 34.97
N GLY A 221 -22.63 10.15 35.73
CA GLY A 221 -23.92 10.30 36.42
C GLY A 221 -25.13 10.43 35.49
N LEU A 222 -25.02 9.97 34.24
CA LEU A 222 -26.07 10.05 33.22
C LEU A 222 -27.08 8.90 33.36
N SER A 223 -26.62 7.73 33.79
CA SER A 223 -27.46 6.56 34.09
C SER A 223 -26.72 5.62 35.03
N HIS A 224 -27.46 4.93 35.92
CA HIS A 224 -26.90 3.94 36.84
C HIS A 224 -27.03 2.49 36.37
N ASP A 225 -27.83 2.23 35.33
CA ASP A 225 -28.28 0.90 34.91
C ASP A 225 -28.50 0.79 33.39
N TYR A 226 -27.68 1.49 32.60
CA TYR A 226 -27.74 1.46 31.14
C TYR A 226 -27.78 0.03 30.58
N ALA A 227 -27.05 -0.91 31.17
CA ALA A 227 -27.04 -2.30 30.74
C ALA A 227 -28.41 -3.02 30.85
N GLN A 228 -29.29 -2.57 31.76
CA GLN A 228 -30.61 -3.16 32.01
C GLN A 228 -31.76 -2.44 31.31
N MET A 229 -31.49 -1.28 30.70
CA MET A 229 -32.50 -0.51 29.97
C MET A 229 -33.08 -1.32 28.80
N THR A 230 -34.33 -1.07 28.43
CA THR A 230 -34.93 -1.65 27.22
C THR A 230 -34.25 -1.08 25.97
N GLU A 231 -34.40 -1.76 24.83
CA GLU A 231 -33.82 -1.28 23.57
C GLU A 231 -34.39 0.09 23.17
N GLU A 232 -35.69 0.32 23.39
CA GLU A 232 -36.36 1.60 23.11
C GLU A 232 -35.84 2.76 23.96
N THR A 233 -35.33 2.47 25.16
CA THR A 233 -34.74 3.49 26.04
C THR A 233 -33.27 3.76 25.70
N ARG A 234 -32.62 2.83 24.98
CA ARG A 234 -31.19 2.92 24.60
C ARG A 234 -30.95 3.54 23.23
N SER A 235 -31.92 3.51 22.31
CA SER A 235 -31.90 4.20 21.00
C SER A 235 -32.31 5.66 21.10
#